data_AF-A0A946VLE1-F1
#
_entry.id   AF-A0A946VLE1-F1
#
_cell.length_a   1.000
_cell.length_b   1.000
_cell.length_c   1.000
_cell.angle_alpha   90.00
_cell.angle_beta   90.00
_cell.angle_gamma   90.00
#
_symmetry.space_group_name_H-M   'P 1'
#
loop_
_entity.id
_entity.type
_entity.pdbx_description
1 polymer ?
#
loop_
_entity_poly.entity_id
_entity_poly.type
_entity_poly.pdbx_seq_one_letter_code
_entity_poly.pdbx_strand_id
1 'polypeptide(L)'
;MPQAQISSTQPIELFEPSSLAARLSSGENAVTVLKPAIEQANEELNQRYRDNADISVLVSSRAHFIDQILQLAWQQLPWPDEKNIALVAVGGYGRGELHPHS
;
A
#
# COMPACT_ATOMS: atom_id res chain seq x y z
N MET A 1 -1.54 15.96 35.57
CA MET A 1 -2.28 15.40 34.42
C MET A 1 -1.47 15.70 33.16
N PRO A 2 -0.74 14.73 32.57
CA PRO A 2 -0.10 14.96 31.28
C PRO A 2 -1.16 14.88 30.18
N GLN A 3 -1.14 15.84 29.25
CA GLN A 3 -2.04 15.90 28.11
C GLN A 3 -1.69 14.78 27.13
N ALA A 4 -2.67 13.93 26.79
CA ALA A 4 -2.54 12.93 25.75
C ALA A 4 -2.37 13.65 24.41
N GLN A 5 -1.16 13.55 23.86
CA GLN A 5 -0.84 14.01 22.52
C GLN A 5 -1.65 13.15 21.55
N ILE A 6 -2.58 13.75 20.82
CA ILE A 6 -3.41 13.05 19.84
C ILE A 6 -2.47 12.66 18.69
N SER A 7 -1.99 11.42 18.70
CA SER A 7 -1.19 10.86 17.61
C SER A 7 -2.02 10.94 16.33
N SER A 8 -1.52 11.69 15.35
CA SER A 8 -2.11 11.80 14.03
C SER A 8 -2.29 10.41 13.43
N THR A 9 -3.53 10.01 13.19
CA THR A 9 -3.93 8.66 12.75
C THR A 9 -3.79 8.45 11.24
N GLN A 10 -3.09 9.36 10.54
CA GLN A 10 -3.01 9.31 9.09
C GLN A 10 -1.96 8.29 8.63
N PRO A 11 -2.29 7.48 7.60
CA PRO A 11 -1.33 6.60 6.96
C PRO A 11 -0.10 7.36 6.47
N ILE A 12 1.04 6.72 6.59
CA ILE A 12 2.31 7.18 6.02
C ILE A 12 2.20 7.10 4.51
N GLU A 13 2.50 8.21 3.85
CA GLU A 13 2.68 8.25 2.41
C GLU A 13 3.99 7.56 2.04
N LEU A 14 3.90 6.41 1.37
CA LEU A 14 5.03 5.52 1.06
C LEU A 14 5.53 5.65 -0.39
N PHE A 15 4.74 6.27 -1.27
CA PHE A 15 5.08 6.51 -2.68
C PHE A 15 4.13 7.53 -3.30
N GLU A 16 4.46 7.98 -4.52
CA GLU A 16 3.63 8.84 -5.37
C GLU A 16 2.84 7.98 -6.40
N PRO A 17 1.53 7.76 -6.21
CA PRO A 17 0.76 6.86 -7.08
C PRO A 17 0.70 7.31 -8.53
N SER A 18 0.67 8.62 -8.75
CA SER A 18 0.64 9.24 -10.08
C SER A 18 1.90 8.89 -10.89
N SER A 19 3.06 8.80 -10.25
CA SER A 19 4.33 8.46 -10.90
C SER A 19 4.34 7.01 -11.38
N LEU A 20 3.92 6.07 -10.53
CA LEU A 20 3.84 4.66 -10.91
C LEU A 20 2.77 4.43 -11.99
N ALA A 21 1.62 5.09 -11.88
CA ALA A 21 0.55 5.02 -12.87
C ALA A 21 1.01 5.51 -14.26
N ALA A 22 1.79 6.60 -14.31
CA ALA A 22 2.35 7.13 -15.55
C ALA A 22 3.33 6.14 -16.21
N ARG A 23 4.21 5.53 -15.41
CA ARG A 23 5.15 4.49 -15.87
C ARG A 23 4.43 3.28 -16.44
N LEU A 24 3.41 2.78 -15.74
CA LEU A 24 2.57 1.68 -16.23
C LEU A 24 1.85 2.05 -17.54
N SER A 25 1.29 3.25 -17.60
CA SER A 25 0.59 3.76 -18.80
C SER A 25 1.52 3.94 -20.00
N SER A 26 2.83 4.10 -19.78
CA SER A 26 3.84 4.13 -20.85
C SER A 26 4.17 2.75 -21.43
N GLY A 27 3.59 1.68 -20.89
CA GLY A 27 3.81 0.30 -21.34
C GLY A 27 4.98 -0.41 -20.63
N GLU A 28 5.54 0.17 -19.56
CA GLU A 28 6.52 -0.53 -18.74
C GLU A 28 5.91 -1.78 -18.09
N ASN A 29 6.71 -2.83 -17.94
CA ASN A 29 6.26 -4.06 -17.30
C ASN A 29 5.86 -3.81 -15.84
N ALA A 30 4.65 -4.24 -15.46
CA ALA A 30 4.11 -4.00 -14.12
C ALA A 30 4.98 -4.56 -12.98
N VAL A 31 5.63 -5.71 -13.18
CA VAL A 31 6.53 -6.28 -12.17
C VAL A 31 7.74 -5.38 -11.97
N THR A 32 8.34 -4.88 -13.05
CA THR A 32 9.49 -3.97 -12.99
C THR A 32 9.16 -2.62 -12.36
N VAL A 33 7.90 -2.18 -12.42
CA VAL A 33 7.46 -0.92 -11.81
C VAL A 33 7.04 -1.11 -10.34
N LEU A 34 6.18 -2.10 -10.06
CA LEU A 34 5.52 -2.26 -8.76
C LEU A 34 6.36 -3.01 -7.74
N LYS A 35 7.18 -3.99 -8.15
CA LYS A 35 8.01 -4.76 -7.21
C LYS A 35 9.02 -3.87 -6.45
N PRO A 36 9.78 -2.97 -7.12
CA PRO A 36 10.68 -2.06 -6.40
C PRO A 36 9.93 -1.11 -5.45
N ALA A 37 8.72 -0.66 -5.82
CA ALA A 37 7.91 0.18 -4.94
C ALA A 37 7.51 -0.57 -3.65
N ILE A 38 7.16 -1.86 -3.75
CA ILE A 38 6.87 -2.70 -2.58
C ILE A 38 8.12 -2.88 -1.70
N GLU A 39 9.29 -3.11 -2.31
CA GLU A 39 10.55 -3.25 -1.59
C GLU A 39 10.90 -1.96 -0.83
N GLN A 40 10.83 -0.81 -1.49
CA GLN A 40 11.07 0.49 -0.88
C GLN A 40 10.10 0.80 0.27
N ALA A 41 8.80 0.56 0.08
CA ALA A 41 7.80 0.76 1.12
C ALA A 41 8.06 -0.13 2.36
N ASN A 42 8.51 -1.37 2.14
CA ASN A 42 8.88 -2.26 3.24
C ASN A 42 10.11 -1.76 4.01
N GLU A 43 11.12 -1.27 3.31
CA GLU A 43 12.32 -0.69 3.94
C GLU A 43 11.96 0.53 4.79
N GLU A 44 11.14 1.43 4.25
CA GLU A 44 10.66 2.63 4.95
C GLU A 44 9.85 2.26 6.20
N LEU A 45 8.87 1.35 6.09
CA LEU A 45 8.07 0.88 7.23
C LEU A 45 8.95 0.22 8.31
N ASN A 46 9.94 -0.57 7.91
CA ASN A 46 10.90 -1.19 8.82
C ASN A 46 11.77 -0.15 9.51
N GLN A 47 12.18 0.91 8.81
CA GLN A 47 12.94 2.00 9.38
C GLN A 47 12.09 2.75 10.41
N ARG A 48 10.85 3.11 10.10
CA ARG A 48 9.95 3.77 11.04
C ARG A 48 9.64 2.94 12.28
N TYR A 49 9.53 1.62 12.11
CA TYR A 49 9.43 0.70 13.24
C TYR A 49 10.66 0.79 14.16
N ARG A 50 11.88 0.77 13.59
CA ARG A 50 13.12 0.96 14.35
C ARG A 50 13.19 2.32 15.05
N ASP A 51 12.56 3.34 14.47
CA ASP A 51 12.44 4.69 15.02
C ASP A 51 11.28 4.83 16.03
N ASN A 52 10.68 3.73 16.50
CA ASN A 52 9.60 3.66 17.48
C ASN A 52 8.29 4.35 17.04
N ALA A 53 7.99 4.36 15.74
CA ALA A 53 6.69 4.79 15.25
C ALA A 53 5.55 3.89 15.76
N ASP A 54 4.33 4.45 15.86
CA ASP A 54 3.15 3.73 16.32
C ASP A 54 2.82 2.55 15.39
N ILE A 55 2.77 1.34 15.95
CA ILE A 55 2.52 0.11 15.19
C ILE A 55 1.19 0.13 14.45
N SER A 56 0.17 0.77 15.01
CA SER A 56 -1.17 0.89 14.43
C SER A 56 -1.12 1.72 13.14
N VAL A 57 -0.31 2.77 13.13
CA VAL A 57 -0.05 3.59 11.95
C VAL A 57 0.74 2.79 10.92
N LEU A 58 1.77 2.04 11.32
CA LEU A 58 2.58 1.24 10.37
C LEU A 58 1.75 0.16 9.67
N VAL A 59 0.94 -0.58 10.42
CA VAL A 59 0.09 -1.66 9.90
C VAL A 59 -0.99 -1.11 8.96
N SER A 60 -1.67 -0.03 9.34
CA SER A 60 -2.67 0.62 8.46
C SER A 60 -2.04 1.22 7.20
N SER A 61 -0.85 1.82 7.32
CA SER A 61 -0.09 2.34 6.17
C SER A 61 0.29 1.23 5.19
N ARG A 62 0.71 0.08 5.70
CA ARG A 62 1.01 -1.10 4.87
C ARG A 62 -0.21 -1.58 4.11
N ALA A 63 -1.36 -1.71 4.78
CA ALA A 63 -2.60 -2.14 4.14
C ALA A 63 -3.04 -1.15 3.05
N HIS A 64 -2.99 0.16 3.35
CA HIS A 64 -3.32 1.21 2.40
C HIS A 64 -2.37 1.26 1.19
N PHE A 65 -1.07 1.04 1.42
CA PHE A 65 -0.08 0.94 0.34
C PHE A 65 -0.37 -0.24 -0.58
N ILE A 66 -0.57 -1.44 -0.02
CA ILE A 66 -0.87 -2.64 -0.81
C ILE A 66 -2.19 -2.49 -1.58
N ASP A 67 -3.19 -1.82 -1.00
CA ASP A 67 -4.43 -1.51 -1.70
C ASP A 67 -4.19 -0.73 -3.00
N GLN A 68 -3.36 0.32 -2.93
CA GLN A 68 -3.02 1.12 -4.11
C GLN A 68 -2.20 0.32 -5.14
N ILE A 69 -1.27 -0.53 -4.70
CA ILE A 69 -0.51 -1.43 -5.59
C ILE A 69 -1.44 -2.39 -6.31
N LEU A 70 -2.42 -2.97 -5.60
CA LEU A 70 -3.40 -3.88 -6.19
C LEU A 70 -4.32 -3.16 -7.18
N GLN A 71 -4.75 -1.93 -6.88
CA GLN A 71 -5.51 -1.11 -7.83
C GLN A 71 -4.72 -0.83 -9.11
N LEU A 72 -3.45 -0.43 -8.99
CA LEU A 72 -2.58 -0.19 -10.14
C LEU A 72 -2.37 -1.45 -10.98
N ALA A 73 -2.09 -2.59 -10.34
CA ALA A 73 -1.91 -3.87 -11.01
C ALA A 73 -3.21 -4.33 -11.70
N TRP A 74 -4.36 -4.18 -11.03
CA TRP A 74 -5.67 -4.53 -11.55
C TRP A 74 -5.98 -3.80 -12.85
N GLN A 75 -5.63 -2.52 -12.94
CA GLN A 75 -5.83 -1.70 -14.14
C GLN A 75 -4.96 -2.11 -15.34
N GLN A 76 -3.90 -2.91 -15.13
CA GLN A 76 -3.02 -3.38 -16.23
C GLN A 76 -3.54 -4.66 -16.91
N LEU A 77 -4.55 -5.31 -16.34
CA LEU A 77 -5.02 -6.60 -16.84
C LEU A 77 -6.18 -6.40 -17.83
N PRO A 78 -6.18 -7.10 -18.97
CA PRO A 78 -7.23 -6.99 -19.96
C PRO A 78 -8.46 -7.79 -19.52
N TRP A 79 -9.28 -7.21 -18.65
CA TRP A 79 -10.51 -7.83 -18.18
C TRP A 79 -11.53 -7.94 -19.32
N PRO A 80 -12.06 -9.14 -19.61
CA PRO A 80 -13.00 -9.33 -20.72
C PRO A 80 -14.37 -8.67 -20.47
N ASP A 81 -14.75 -8.51 -19.20
CA ASP A 81 -15.97 -7.80 -18.78
C ASP A 81 -15.74 -7.17 -17.39
N GLU A 82 -15.43 -5.88 -17.38
CA GLU A 82 -15.15 -5.12 -16.16
C GLU A 82 -16.35 -5.08 -15.18
N LYS A 83 -17.57 -5.38 -15.63
CA LYS A 83 -18.78 -5.31 -14.80
C LYS A 83 -19.11 -6.62 -14.09
N ASN A 84 -18.51 -7.72 -14.52
CA ASN A 84 -18.78 -9.07 -14.00
C ASN A 84 -17.60 -9.66 -13.21
N ILE A 85 -16.66 -8.82 -12.82
CA ILE A 85 -15.50 -9.21 -12.02
C ILE A 85 -15.23 -8.20 -10.91
N ALA A 86 -14.81 -8.69 -9.75
CA ALA A 86 -14.39 -7.85 -8.63
C ALA A 86 -13.20 -8.48 -7.91
N LEU A 87 -12.34 -7.62 -7.36
CA LEU A 87 -11.33 -8.00 -6.37
C LEU A 87 -11.85 -7.62 -4.98
N VAL A 88 -11.94 -8.59 -4.08
CA VAL A 88 -12.46 -8.37 -2.73
C VAL A 88 -11.37 -8.65 -1.71
N ALA A 89 -11.02 -7.62 -0.95
CA ALA A 89 -10.10 -7.74 0.18
C ALA A 89 -10.75 -8.53 1.32
N VAL A 90 -10.00 -9.47 1.91
CA VAL A 90 -10.46 -10.30 3.04
C VAL A 90 -9.38 -10.36 4.13
N GLY A 91 -9.72 -10.91 5.30
CA GLY A 91 -8.76 -11.12 6.39
C GLY A 91 -8.16 -9.80 6.92
N GLY A 92 -6.88 -9.84 7.31
CA GLY A 92 -6.17 -8.66 7.81
C GLY A 92 -6.10 -7.53 6.80
N TYR A 93 -5.87 -7.82 5.52
CA TYR A 93 -5.89 -6.81 4.45
C TYR A 93 -7.24 -6.10 4.36
N GLY A 94 -8.35 -6.86 4.33
CA GLY A 94 -9.70 -6.28 4.26
C GLY A 94 -10.10 -5.43 5.47
N ARG A 95 -9.46 -5.61 6.63
CA ARG A 95 -9.67 -4.76 7.82
C ARG A 95 -8.71 -3.58 7.93
N GLY A 96 -7.78 -3.42 6.98
CA GLY A 96 -6.71 -2.42 7.08
C GLY A 96 -5.61 -2.80 8.08
N GLU A 97 -5.51 -4.08 8.43
CA GLU A 97 -4.60 -4.63 9.45
C GLU A 97 -3.55 -5.55 8.82
N LEU A 98 -2.89 -5.11 7.75
CA LEU A 98 -1.95 -5.97 7.02
C LEU A 98 -0.59 -6.04 7.72
N HIS A 99 -0.30 -7.20 8.32
CA HIS A 99 0.98 -7.44 9.00
C HIS A 99 2.13 -7.74 8.02
N PRO A 100 3.40 -7.65 8.46
CA PRO A 100 4.56 -8.10 7.68
C PRO A 100 4.43 -9.57 7.27
N HIS A 101 4.85 -9.90 6.04
CA HIS A 101 4.85 -11.27 5.49
C HIS A 101 3.48 -12.00 5.48
N SER A 102 2.37 -11.25 5.56
CA SER A 102 1.01 -11.76 5.35
C SER A 102 0.69 -12.02 3.88
#